data_AF-A0A2A2T976-F1
#
_entry.id   AF-A0A2A2T976-F1
#
_cell.length_a   1.000
_cell.length_b   1.000
_cell.length_c   1.000
_cell.angle_alpha   90.00
_cell.angle_beta   90.00
_cell.angle_gamma   90.00
#
_symmetry.space_group_name_H-M   'P 1'
#
loop_
_entity.id
_entity.type
_entity.pdbx_description
1 polymer ?
#
loop_
_entity_poly.entity_id
_entity_poly.type
_entity_poly.pdbx_seq_one_letter_code
_entity_poly.pdbx_strand_id
1 'polypeptide(L)'
;MKSVRKPKRTTAPDWTPQGMGLAEDKYQAALRYLFDRPVPARHGQEWYWNWDGTEAPFDATPLEWTRIQTVLFANAGRDLAPYSDEQIGMGLHHVMSNDAGDIPLAAIDPSVPLAEAMRMMQAFPRLWQDCIGPRLAHVRTAIGHEPGRLGFVCYMWFDVWPTFYLARQVLLWRDAMWHVLSAMLDVPCRAVQIAALHGLGHEGEHLQREREIHARIDGFIQSLRGQDQELADYARAARQGMVQ
;
A
#
# COMPACT_ATOMS: atom_id res chain seq x y z
N MET A 1 21.21 10.64 44.42
CA MET A 1 20.14 9.81 43.79
C MET A 1 19.86 10.38 42.41
N LYS A 2 20.19 9.65 41.33
CA LYS A 2 19.96 10.09 39.95
C LYS A 2 18.52 9.75 39.55
N SER A 3 17.77 10.77 39.14
CA SER A 3 16.38 10.67 38.66
C SER A 3 16.34 9.89 37.35
N VAL A 4 15.63 8.75 37.34
CA VAL A 4 15.36 7.96 36.15
C VAL A 4 14.22 8.63 35.39
N ARG A 5 14.52 9.27 34.25
CA ARG A 5 13.49 9.74 33.31
C ARG A 5 12.70 8.54 32.80
N LYS A 6 11.41 8.48 33.14
CA LYS A 6 10.47 7.53 32.53
C LYS A 6 10.41 7.80 31.01
N PRO A 7 10.36 6.75 30.16
CA PRO A 7 10.18 6.93 28.73
C PRO A 7 8.84 7.63 28.46
N LYS A 8 8.86 8.68 27.63
CA LYS A 8 7.63 9.32 27.13
C LYS A 8 6.84 8.23 26.40
N ARG A 9 5.61 7.97 26.85
CA ARG A 9 4.60 7.27 26.06
C ARG A 9 4.46 8.04 24.75
N THR A 10 4.96 7.48 23.65
CA THR A 10 4.60 7.90 22.30
C THR A 10 3.11 7.60 22.15
N THR A 11 2.28 8.64 22.19
CA THR A 11 0.88 8.54 21.78
C THR A 11 0.87 8.14 20.31
N ALA A 12 0.02 7.17 19.95
CA ALA A 12 -0.18 6.82 18.55
C ALA A 12 -0.53 8.10 17.76
N PRO A 13 -0.06 8.25 16.50
CA PRO A 13 -0.40 9.42 15.71
C PRO A 13 -1.92 9.52 15.53
N ASP A 14 -2.44 10.75 15.55
CA ASP A 14 -3.85 11.00 15.28
C ASP A 14 -4.09 10.91 13.77
N TRP A 15 -4.59 9.75 13.35
CA TRP A 15 -4.88 9.43 11.95
C TRP A 15 -6.28 9.86 11.49
N THR A 16 -6.91 10.80 12.18
CA THR A 16 -8.17 11.41 11.71
C THR A 16 -7.89 12.48 10.64
N PRO A 17 -8.87 12.84 9.79
CA PRO A 17 -8.73 13.99 8.89
C PRO A 17 -8.26 15.24 9.63
N GLN A 18 -8.87 15.56 10.78
CA GLN A 18 -8.50 16.72 11.58
C GLN A 18 -7.07 16.62 12.12
N GLY A 19 -6.66 15.44 12.61
CA GLY A 19 -5.30 15.15 13.06
C GLY A 19 -4.24 15.33 11.97
N MET A 20 -4.64 15.09 10.71
CA MET A 20 -3.80 15.30 9.53
C MET A 20 -3.93 16.70 8.93
N GLY A 21 -4.73 17.60 9.52
CA GLY A 21 -4.96 18.94 8.96
C GLY A 21 -5.72 18.92 7.63
N LEU A 22 -6.65 17.98 7.49
CA LEU A 22 -7.55 17.80 6.36
C LEU A 22 -9.00 18.01 6.83
N ALA A 23 -9.80 18.71 6.03
CA ALA A 23 -11.22 18.88 6.32
C ALA A 23 -11.97 17.54 6.14
N GLU A 24 -12.88 17.22 7.06
CA GLU A 24 -13.62 15.95 7.05
C GLU A 24 -14.42 15.77 5.75
N ASP A 25 -15.13 16.82 5.33
CA ASP A 25 -15.93 16.83 4.11
C ASP A 25 -15.08 16.59 2.86
N LYS A 26 -13.86 17.14 2.80
CA LYS A 26 -12.91 16.88 1.73
C LYS A 26 -12.44 15.43 1.72
N TYR A 27 -12.13 14.86 2.90
CA TYR A 27 -11.78 13.44 2.99
C TYR A 27 -12.94 12.53 2.55
N GLN A 28 -14.15 12.78 3.03
CA GLN A 28 -15.34 12.02 2.64
C GLN A 28 -15.65 12.15 1.14
N ALA A 29 -15.43 13.33 0.56
CA ALA A 29 -15.57 13.55 -0.88
C ALA A 29 -14.51 12.77 -1.66
N ALA A 30 -13.26 12.69 -1.17
CA ALA A 30 -12.22 11.89 -1.78
C ALA A 30 -12.54 10.39 -1.75
N LEU A 31 -13.09 9.87 -0.64
CA LEU A 31 -13.53 8.47 -0.57
C LEU A 31 -14.63 8.16 -1.59
N ARG A 32 -15.63 9.03 -1.74
CA ARG A 32 -16.66 8.85 -2.76
C ARG A 32 -16.07 8.92 -4.17
N TYR A 33 -15.19 9.90 -4.41
CA TYR A 33 -14.50 10.04 -5.70
C TYR A 33 -13.72 8.77 -6.08
N LEU A 34 -13.04 8.14 -5.13
CA LEU A 34 -12.23 6.94 -5.38
C LEU A 34 -13.07 5.65 -5.46
N PHE A 35 -14.02 5.47 -4.54
CA PHE A 35 -14.63 4.16 -4.27
C PHE A 35 -16.14 4.09 -4.53
N ASP A 36 -16.86 5.21 -4.48
CA ASP A 36 -18.30 5.28 -4.82
C ASP A 36 -18.50 5.45 -6.32
N ARG A 37 -17.94 4.49 -7.07
CA ARG A 37 -17.92 4.48 -8.53
C ARG A 37 -18.60 3.24 -9.07
N PRO A 38 -19.33 3.34 -10.19
CA PRO A 38 -19.93 2.18 -10.82
C PRO A 38 -18.84 1.22 -11.30
N VAL A 39 -18.98 -0.05 -10.97
CA VAL A 39 -18.07 -1.10 -11.44
C VAL A 39 -18.49 -1.48 -12.86
N PRO A 40 -17.62 -1.33 -13.87
CA PRO A 40 -17.98 -1.68 -15.24
C PRO A 40 -18.15 -3.20 -15.37
N ALA A 41 -19.03 -3.60 -16.28
CA ALA A 41 -19.17 -5.00 -16.70
C ALA A 41 -17.83 -5.55 -17.23
N ARG A 42 -17.72 -6.87 -17.41
CA ARG A 42 -16.47 -7.59 -17.74
C ARG A 42 -15.62 -7.02 -18.88
N HIS A 43 -16.22 -6.26 -19.81
CA HIS A 43 -15.53 -5.64 -20.95
C HIS A 43 -15.63 -4.11 -20.97
N GLY A 44 -16.18 -3.49 -19.93
CA GLY A 44 -16.22 -2.04 -19.80
C GLY A 44 -14.91 -1.50 -19.23
N GLN A 45 -14.53 -0.31 -19.67
CA GLN A 45 -13.38 0.41 -19.12
C GLN A 45 -13.68 0.94 -17.71
N GLU A 46 -12.65 1.00 -16.89
CA GLU A 46 -12.70 1.62 -15.55
C GLU A 46 -12.88 3.13 -15.66
N TRP A 47 -13.46 3.76 -14.62
CA TRP A 47 -13.94 5.15 -14.71
C TRP A 47 -12.82 6.16 -14.99
N TYR A 48 -11.60 5.94 -14.50
CA TYR A 48 -10.47 6.84 -14.76
C TYR A 48 -9.94 6.77 -16.20
N TRP A 49 -10.30 5.72 -16.97
CA TRP A 49 -10.01 5.65 -18.40
C TRP A 49 -11.11 6.26 -19.27
N ASN A 50 -12.33 6.32 -18.75
CA ASN A 50 -13.50 6.87 -19.43
C ASN A 50 -13.66 8.36 -19.17
N TRP A 51 -12.56 9.10 -19.12
CA TRP A 51 -12.60 10.55 -18.95
C TRP A 51 -13.12 11.20 -20.22
N ASP A 52 -14.41 11.56 -20.23
CA ASP A 52 -15.05 12.28 -21.33
C ASP A 52 -14.95 13.82 -21.17
N GLY A 53 -14.27 14.29 -20.12
CA GLY A 53 -14.11 15.71 -19.81
C GLY A 53 -15.33 16.39 -19.18
N THR A 54 -16.38 15.63 -18.84
CA THR A 54 -17.61 16.19 -18.26
C THR A 54 -17.58 16.30 -16.74
N GLU A 55 -16.84 15.43 -16.06
CA GLU A 55 -16.56 15.56 -14.63
C GLU A 55 -15.33 16.45 -14.43
N ALA A 56 -15.24 17.20 -13.33
CA ALA A 56 -14.01 17.91 -12.99
C ALA A 56 -13.10 16.97 -12.17
N PRO A 57 -11.77 16.98 -12.35
CA PRO A 57 -10.88 16.20 -11.52
C PRO A 57 -11.09 16.57 -10.05
N PHE A 58 -10.89 15.63 -9.14
CA PHE A 58 -10.99 15.94 -7.72
C PHE A 58 -9.93 16.98 -7.34
N ASP A 59 -10.38 18.15 -6.87
CA ASP A 59 -9.50 19.27 -6.53
C ASP A 59 -8.79 19.02 -5.20
N ALA A 60 -7.56 18.52 -5.27
CA ALA A 60 -6.66 18.36 -4.14
C ALA A 60 -5.21 18.62 -4.56
N THR A 61 -4.51 19.38 -3.73
CA THR A 61 -3.06 19.58 -3.85
C THR A 61 -2.30 18.28 -3.55
N PRO A 62 -1.02 18.16 -3.95
CA PRO A 62 -0.19 17.01 -3.58
C PRO A 62 -0.12 16.75 -2.07
N LEU A 63 -0.08 17.82 -1.26
CA LEU A 63 -0.11 17.72 0.19
C LEU A 63 -1.45 17.15 0.70
N GLU A 64 -2.57 17.61 0.15
CA GLU A 64 -3.88 17.08 0.51
C GLU A 64 -4.04 15.62 0.08
N TRP A 65 -3.59 15.24 -1.12
CA TRP A 65 -3.58 13.83 -1.54
C TRP A 65 -2.72 12.96 -0.64
N THR A 66 -1.55 13.45 -0.21
CA THR A 66 -0.68 12.74 0.75
C THR A 66 -1.41 12.53 2.10
N ARG A 67 -2.14 13.55 2.58
CA ARG A 67 -2.94 13.46 3.80
C ARG A 67 -4.15 12.53 3.64
N ILE A 68 -4.85 12.59 2.51
CA ILE A 68 -5.95 11.68 2.17
C ILE A 68 -5.44 10.24 2.18
N GLN A 69 -4.33 9.95 1.51
CA GLN A 69 -3.70 8.62 1.51
C GLN A 69 -3.32 8.18 2.92
N THR A 70 -2.76 9.08 3.73
CA THR A 70 -2.41 8.78 5.13
C THR A 70 -3.63 8.35 5.95
N VAL A 71 -4.71 9.13 5.92
CA VAL A 71 -5.96 8.82 6.65
C VAL A 71 -6.59 7.54 6.10
N LEU A 72 -6.65 7.40 4.77
CA LEU A 72 -7.17 6.23 4.08
C LEU A 72 -6.46 4.97 4.51
N PHE A 73 -5.13 4.93 4.44
CA PHE A 73 -4.37 3.73 4.80
C PHE A 73 -4.52 3.38 6.27
N ALA A 74 -4.47 4.39 7.15
CA ALA A 74 -4.59 4.18 8.59
C ALA A 74 -5.96 3.65 9.03
N ASN A 75 -7.03 3.95 8.28
CA ASN A 75 -8.41 3.61 8.62
C ASN A 75 -9.10 2.71 7.59
N ALA A 76 -8.34 2.11 6.67
CA ALA A 76 -8.87 1.42 5.49
C ALA A 76 -9.91 0.36 5.85
N GLY A 77 -9.69 -0.42 6.90
CA GLY A 77 -10.63 -1.45 7.34
C GLY A 77 -12.01 -0.91 7.72
N ARG A 78 -12.08 0.29 8.31
CA ARG A 78 -13.33 0.96 8.67
C ARG A 78 -13.91 1.71 7.48
N ASP A 79 -13.11 2.56 6.85
CA ASP A 79 -13.58 3.51 5.85
C ASP A 79 -13.95 2.82 4.54
N LEU A 80 -13.31 1.69 4.23
CA LEU A 80 -13.61 0.90 3.04
C LEU A 80 -14.60 -0.23 3.27
N ALA A 81 -15.05 -0.47 4.51
CA ALA A 81 -16.04 -1.52 4.82
C ALA A 81 -17.32 -1.46 3.96
N PRO A 82 -17.88 -0.28 3.63
CA PRO A 82 -19.11 -0.20 2.83
C PRO A 82 -18.94 -0.60 1.35
N TYR A 83 -17.72 -0.63 0.82
CA TYR A 83 -17.47 -0.87 -0.60
C TYR A 83 -17.16 -2.35 -0.88
N SER A 84 -17.55 -2.77 -2.08
CA SER A 84 -17.20 -4.09 -2.62
C SER A 84 -15.71 -4.21 -2.97
N ASP A 85 -15.19 -5.43 -3.04
CA ASP A 85 -13.79 -5.66 -3.43
C ASP A 85 -13.48 -5.10 -4.83
N GLU A 86 -14.46 -5.12 -5.74
CA GLU A 86 -14.32 -4.55 -7.08
C GLU A 86 -14.19 -3.02 -7.06
N GLN A 87 -14.98 -2.33 -6.23
CA GLN A 87 -14.87 -0.89 -6.04
C GLN A 87 -13.55 -0.51 -5.37
N ILE A 88 -13.15 -1.25 -4.34
CA ILE A 88 -11.89 -1.02 -3.63
C ILE A 88 -10.70 -1.23 -4.57
N GLY A 89 -10.68 -2.34 -5.33
CA GLY A 89 -9.63 -2.60 -6.30
C GLY A 89 -9.52 -1.49 -7.33
N MET A 90 -10.64 -1.04 -7.90
CA MET A 90 -10.61 0.05 -8.87
C MET A 90 -10.11 1.37 -8.24
N GLY A 91 -10.64 1.76 -7.07
CA GLY A 91 -10.21 2.98 -6.40
C GLY A 91 -8.74 2.97 -5.96
N LEU A 92 -8.24 1.84 -5.46
CA LEU A 92 -6.83 1.68 -5.09
C LEU A 92 -5.91 1.62 -6.31
N HIS A 93 -6.38 1.08 -7.45
CA HIS A 93 -5.60 1.14 -8.69
C HIS A 93 -5.33 2.58 -9.11
N HIS A 94 -6.33 3.47 -8.99
CA HIS A 94 -6.16 4.90 -9.22
C HIS A 94 -5.20 5.58 -8.22
N VAL A 95 -5.12 5.08 -6.98
CA VAL A 95 -4.17 5.57 -5.97
C VAL A 95 -2.73 5.13 -6.26
N MET A 96 -2.53 3.91 -6.77
CA MET A 96 -1.20 3.33 -6.93
C MET A 96 -0.58 3.55 -8.32
N SER A 97 -1.37 3.61 -9.40
CA SER A 97 -0.85 3.59 -10.77
C SER A 97 -0.80 4.98 -11.39
N ASN A 98 0.38 5.36 -11.89
CA ASN A 98 0.54 6.63 -12.62
C ASN A 98 -0.07 6.59 -14.02
N ASP A 99 -0.40 5.41 -14.54
CA ASP A 99 -1.19 5.32 -15.76
C ASP A 99 -2.64 5.75 -15.46
N ALA A 100 -3.14 5.47 -14.25
CA ALA A 100 -4.50 5.79 -13.85
C ALA A 100 -4.69 7.24 -13.36
N GLY A 101 -3.61 7.98 -13.04
CA GLY A 101 -3.65 9.38 -12.61
C GLY A 101 -2.41 9.80 -11.80
N ASP A 102 -2.37 11.03 -11.32
CA ASP A 102 -1.16 11.59 -10.65
C ASP A 102 -1.09 11.36 -9.13
N ILE A 103 -2.10 10.73 -8.52
CA ILE A 103 -2.15 10.45 -7.07
C ILE A 103 -0.88 9.76 -6.53
N PRO A 104 -0.29 8.73 -7.16
CA PRO A 104 0.90 8.08 -6.62
C PRO A 104 2.11 9.02 -6.56
N LEU A 105 2.17 10.06 -7.40
CA LEU A 105 3.26 11.02 -7.41
C LEU A 105 3.13 12.08 -6.30
N ALA A 106 1.96 12.21 -5.67
CA ALA A 106 1.67 13.27 -4.71
C ALA A 106 2.67 13.33 -3.55
N ALA A 107 3.03 12.17 -2.96
CA ALA A 107 3.88 12.13 -1.77
C ALA A 107 5.36 12.47 -2.03
N ILE A 108 5.77 12.51 -3.29
CA ILE A 108 7.14 12.87 -3.70
C ILE A 108 7.20 14.22 -4.40
N ASP A 109 6.07 14.92 -4.51
CA ASP A 109 6.03 16.25 -5.06
C ASP A 109 6.86 17.22 -4.19
N PRO A 110 7.65 18.14 -4.78
CA PRO A 110 8.49 19.09 -4.03
C PRO A 110 7.75 19.97 -3.03
N SER A 111 6.43 20.18 -3.20
CA SER A 111 5.59 20.95 -2.28
C SER A 111 5.21 20.17 -1.00
N VAL A 112 5.43 18.85 -0.97
CA VAL A 112 5.09 17.99 0.17
C VAL A 112 6.29 17.87 1.12
N PRO A 113 6.15 18.31 2.39
CA PRO A 113 7.20 18.09 3.38
C PRO A 113 7.48 16.60 3.57
N LEU A 114 8.76 16.21 3.63
CA LEU A 114 9.15 14.81 3.83
C LEU A 114 8.49 14.16 5.05
N ALA A 115 8.25 14.92 6.12
CA ALA A 115 7.56 14.43 7.30
C ALA A 115 6.10 13.99 7.02
N GLU A 116 5.41 14.65 6.10
CA GLU A 116 4.05 14.27 5.65
C GLU A 116 4.09 12.96 4.88
N ALA A 117 5.02 12.82 3.94
CA ALA A 117 5.21 11.58 3.21
C ALA A 117 5.56 10.40 4.13
N MET A 118 6.41 10.64 5.15
CA MET A 118 6.74 9.59 6.13
C MET A 118 5.56 9.23 7.03
N ARG A 119 4.63 10.16 7.30
CA ARG A 119 3.36 9.83 7.98
C ARG A 119 2.50 8.91 7.12
N MET A 120 2.38 9.18 5.82
CA MET A 120 1.71 8.28 4.89
C MET A 120 2.32 6.88 4.90
N MET A 121 3.65 6.79 4.81
CA MET A 121 4.35 5.51 4.85
C MET A 121 4.21 4.76 6.19
N GLN A 122 4.10 5.47 7.31
CA GLN A 122 3.81 4.87 8.61
C GLN A 122 2.38 4.29 8.70
N ALA A 123 1.43 4.91 8.01
CA ALA A 123 0.05 4.43 7.93
C ALA A 123 -0.11 3.26 6.93
N PHE A 124 0.72 3.22 5.89
CA PHE A 124 0.59 2.30 4.76
C PHE A 124 0.46 0.80 5.12
N PRO A 125 1.17 0.25 6.13
CA PRO A 125 0.99 -1.15 6.53
C PRO A 125 -0.46 -1.51 6.93
N ARG A 126 -1.23 -0.53 7.44
CA ARG A 126 -2.61 -0.77 7.86
C ARG A 126 -3.57 -1.02 6.71
N LEU A 127 -3.29 -0.53 5.50
CA LEU A 127 -4.08 -0.90 4.32
C LEU A 127 -4.08 -2.43 4.13
N TRP A 128 -2.92 -3.04 4.28
CA TRP A 128 -2.73 -4.48 4.14
C TRP A 128 -3.29 -5.27 5.32
N GLN A 129 -3.03 -4.81 6.54
CA GLN A 129 -3.44 -5.49 7.78
C GLN A 129 -4.95 -5.43 8.02
N ASP A 130 -5.54 -4.24 7.84
CA ASP A 130 -6.89 -3.95 8.32
C ASP A 130 -7.93 -4.02 7.17
N CYS A 131 -7.51 -4.00 5.89
CA CYS A 131 -8.42 -4.08 4.74
C CYS A 131 -8.12 -5.22 3.76
N ILE A 132 -6.99 -5.18 3.05
CA ILE A 132 -6.70 -6.13 1.94
C ILE A 132 -6.56 -7.56 2.49
N GLY A 133 -5.79 -7.73 3.57
CA GLY A 133 -5.53 -9.02 4.21
C GLY A 133 -6.82 -9.76 4.58
N PRO A 134 -7.70 -9.18 5.43
CA PRO A 134 -8.97 -9.81 5.81
C PRO A 134 -9.89 -10.14 4.62
N ARG A 135 -9.94 -9.26 3.61
CA ARG A 135 -10.78 -9.47 2.42
C ARG A 135 -10.27 -10.59 1.53
N LEU A 136 -8.95 -10.76 1.40
CA LEU A 136 -8.35 -11.80 0.55
C LEU A 136 -7.94 -13.08 1.31
N ALA A 137 -8.05 -13.13 2.65
CA ALA A 137 -7.55 -14.25 3.46
C ALA A 137 -8.18 -15.61 3.13
N HIS A 138 -9.41 -15.60 2.61
CA HIS A 138 -10.14 -16.80 2.22
C HIS A 138 -9.88 -17.23 0.77
N VAL A 139 -9.17 -16.41 -0.01
CA VAL A 139 -8.90 -16.66 -1.42
C VAL A 139 -7.54 -17.32 -1.57
N ARG A 140 -7.51 -18.44 -2.31
CA ARG A 140 -6.28 -19.15 -2.66
C ARG A 140 -6.20 -19.32 -4.17
N THR A 141 -5.43 -18.45 -4.82
CA THR A 141 -5.05 -18.56 -6.23
C THR A 141 -3.59 -18.98 -6.35
N ALA A 142 -3.24 -19.62 -7.46
CA ALA A 142 -1.84 -19.85 -7.81
C ALA A 142 -1.14 -18.49 -8.01
N ILE A 143 0.17 -18.46 -7.79
CA ILE A 143 0.96 -17.23 -7.97
C ILE A 143 0.92 -16.81 -9.45
N GLY A 144 0.75 -15.52 -9.72
CA GLY A 144 0.51 -14.97 -11.07
C GLY A 144 -0.93 -15.07 -11.56
N HIS A 145 -1.89 -15.39 -10.68
CA HIS A 145 -3.32 -15.26 -10.96
C HIS A 145 -4.02 -14.42 -9.90
N GLU A 146 -4.67 -13.35 -10.34
CA GLU A 146 -5.29 -12.36 -9.47
C GLU A 146 -6.81 -12.58 -9.32
N PRO A 147 -7.33 -12.72 -8.09
CA PRO A 147 -8.76 -12.84 -7.86
C PRO A 147 -9.45 -11.47 -7.92
N GLY A 148 -9.94 -11.11 -9.11
CA GLY A 148 -10.67 -9.85 -9.32
C GLY A 148 -9.79 -8.61 -9.12
N ARG A 149 -10.42 -7.43 -9.06
CA ARG A 149 -9.68 -6.15 -9.02
C ARG A 149 -8.89 -5.94 -7.74
N LEU A 150 -9.40 -6.37 -6.59
CA LEU A 150 -8.67 -6.25 -5.33
C LEU A 150 -7.43 -7.15 -5.30
N GLY A 151 -7.55 -8.37 -5.82
CA GLY A 151 -6.41 -9.27 -6.01
C GLY A 151 -5.35 -8.67 -6.93
N PHE A 152 -5.80 -8.01 -8.02
CA PHE A 152 -4.91 -7.35 -8.96
C PHE A 152 -4.11 -6.23 -8.32
N VAL A 153 -4.78 -5.32 -7.62
CA VAL A 153 -4.12 -4.26 -6.84
C VAL A 153 -3.16 -4.83 -5.82
N CYS A 154 -3.56 -5.89 -5.12
CA CYS A 154 -2.71 -6.51 -4.12
C CYS A 154 -1.39 -6.98 -4.74
N TYR A 155 -1.45 -7.64 -5.90
CA TYR A 155 -0.27 -8.17 -6.57
C TYR A 155 0.60 -7.06 -7.19
N MET A 156 -0.01 -6.19 -8.00
CA MET A 156 0.68 -5.24 -8.88
C MET A 156 1.16 -3.97 -8.20
N TRP A 157 0.87 -3.76 -6.91
CA TRP A 157 1.14 -2.48 -6.26
C TRP A 157 2.58 -2.03 -6.48
N PHE A 158 3.57 -2.91 -6.25
CA PHE A 158 4.98 -2.52 -6.32
C PHE A 158 5.54 -2.49 -7.74
N ASP A 159 4.86 -3.06 -8.73
CA ASP A 159 5.21 -2.96 -10.15
C ASP A 159 4.89 -1.59 -10.73
N VAL A 160 3.72 -1.06 -10.36
CA VAL A 160 3.14 0.13 -11.00
C VAL A 160 3.18 1.37 -10.11
N TRP A 161 3.62 1.25 -8.86
CA TRP A 161 3.70 2.38 -7.93
C TRP A 161 5.05 3.10 -8.04
N PRO A 162 5.14 4.23 -8.78
CA PRO A 162 6.41 4.87 -9.10
C PRO A 162 7.08 5.54 -7.89
N THR A 163 6.33 5.76 -6.81
CA THR A 163 6.71 6.62 -5.69
C THR A 163 8.03 6.21 -5.07
N PHE A 164 8.18 4.92 -4.76
CA PHE A 164 9.40 4.45 -4.13
C PHE A 164 10.58 4.47 -5.08
N TYR A 165 10.42 3.98 -6.32
CA TYR A 165 11.47 4.04 -7.32
C TYR A 165 12.02 5.47 -7.44
N LEU A 166 11.14 6.47 -7.56
CA LEU A 166 11.55 7.87 -7.69
C LEU A 166 12.16 8.45 -6.39
N ALA A 167 11.72 7.99 -5.22
CA ALA A 167 12.21 8.46 -3.92
C ALA A 167 13.41 7.66 -3.37
N ARG A 168 13.84 6.59 -4.05
CA ARG A 168 14.81 5.60 -3.54
C ARG A 168 16.18 6.16 -3.17
N GLN A 169 16.49 7.40 -3.53
CA GLN A 169 17.75 8.06 -3.13
C GLN A 169 17.72 8.59 -1.69
N VAL A 170 16.54 8.75 -1.10
CA VAL A 170 16.36 9.27 0.26
C VAL A 170 16.31 8.12 1.26
N LEU A 171 17.22 8.12 2.24
CA LEU A 171 17.35 7.04 3.23
C LEU A 171 16.04 6.75 3.98
N LEU A 172 15.30 7.79 4.38
CA LEU A 172 14.03 7.62 5.09
C LEU A 172 12.98 6.86 4.27
N TRP A 173 12.96 7.02 2.95
CA TRP A 173 12.07 6.27 2.07
C TRP A 173 12.45 4.79 1.98
N ARG A 174 13.75 4.46 1.95
CA ARG A 174 14.23 3.07 2.01
C ARG A 174 13.81 2.40 3.31
N ASP A 175 14.00 3.09 4.44
CA ASP A 175 13.64 2.58 5.76
C ASP A 175 12.13 2.36 5.90
N ALA A 176 11.34 3.31 5.40
CA ALA A 176 9.90 3.22 5.43
C ALA A 176 9.35 2.12 4.52
N MET A 177 9.87 1.98 3.29
CA MET A 177 9.50 0.89 2.39
C MET A 177 9.85 -0.48 2.97
N TRP A 178 11.05 -0.63 3.53
CA TRP A 178 11.44 -1.85 4.23
C TRP A 178 10.46 -2.21 5.35
N HIS A 179 10.02 -1.22 6.14
CA HIS A 179 9.05 -1.44 7.20
C HIS A 179 7.70 -1.92 6.65
N VAL A 180 7.22 -1.34 5.55
CA VAL A 180 5.96 -1.74 4.89
C VAL A 180 6.04 -3.18 4.42
N LEU A 181 7.04 -3.54 3.60
CA LEU A 181 7.17 -4.88 3.04
C LEU A 181 7.36 -5.93 4.14
N SER A 182 8.14 -5.62 5.18
CA SER A 182 8.33 -6.53 6.32
C SER A 182 7.03 -6.72 7.11
N ALA A 183 6.23 -5.67 7.31
CA ALA A 183 4.94 -5.76 7.98
C ALA A 183 3.90 -6.52 7.15
N MET A 184 3.95 -6.42 5.82
CA MET A 184 3.09 -7.17 4.92
C MET A 184 3.35 -8.68 5.00
N LEU A 185 4.62 -9.11 5.10
CA LEU A 185 4.96 -10.53 5.29
C LEU A 185 4.36 -11.14 6.57
N ASP A 186 4.09 -10.32 7.60
CA ASP A 186 3.45 -10.77 8.84
C ASP A 186 1.91 -10.86 8.75
N VAL A 187 1.30 -10.33 7.68
CA VAL A 187 -0.14 -10.44 7.48
C VAL A 187 -0.47 -11.90 7.14
N PRO A 188 -1.39 -12.56 7.88
CA PRO A 188 -1.76 -13.96 7.64
C PRO A 188 -2.70 -14.10 6.42
N CYS A 189 -2.28 -13.56 5.28
CA CYS A 189 -2.98 -13.59 4.01
C CYS A 189 -1.98 -13.87 2.90
N ARG A 190 -2.16 -14.99 2.21
CA ARG A 190 -1.23 -15.47 1.19
C ARG A 190 -0.99 -14.43 0.08
N ALA A 191 -2.05 -13.77 -0.39
CA ALA A 191 -1.96 -12.75 -1.44
C ALA A 191 -1.09 -11.55 -1.01
N VAL A 192 -1.23 -11.10 0.23
CA VAL A 192 -0.43 -10.00 0.80
C VAL A 192 1.03 -10.42 0.99
N GLN A 193 1.27 -11.66 1.40
CA GLN A 193 2.64 -12.20 1.51
C GLN A 193 3.31 -12.32 0.15
N ILE A 194 2.59 -12.76 -0.89
CA ILE A 194 3.09 -12.77 -2.27
C ILE A 194 3.45 -11.35 -2.72
N ALA A 195 2.56 -10.38 -2.52
CA ALA A 195 2.81 -8.98 -2.85
C ALA A 195 4.05 -8.41 -2.13
N ALA A 196 4.24 -8.76 -0.86
CA ALA A 196 5.41 -8.36 -0.09
C ALA A 196 6.71 -8.97 -0.65
N LEU A 197 6.69 -10.25 -1.01
CA LEU A 197 7.82 -10.92 -1.64
C LEU A 197 8.10 -10.33 -3.03
N HIS A 198 7.07 -10.03 -3.79
CA HIS A 198 7.16 -9.40 -5.09
C HIS A 198 7.86 -8.04 -4.99
N GLY A 199 7.39 -7.16 -4.10
CA GLY A 199 8.03 -5.88 -3.80
C GLY A 199 9.46 -6.02 -3.28
N LEU A 200 9.76 -7.01 -2.42
CA LEU A 200 11.14 -7.28 -1.98
C LEU A 200 12.04 -7.76 -3.13
N GLY A 201 11.49 -8.49 -4.10
CA GLY A 201 12.21 -8.93 -5.28
C GLY A 201 12.56 -7.78 -6.22
N HIS A 202 11.61 -6.88 -6.49
CA HIS A 202 11.84 -5.72 -7.36
C HIS A 202 12.70 -4.64 -6.70
N GLU A 203 12.42 -4.33 -5.43
CA GLU A 203 12.98 -3.16 -4.75
C GLU A 203 14.15 -3.48 -3.84
N GLY A 204 14.45 -4.76 -3.61
CA GLY A 204 15.40 -5.23 -2.60
C GLY A 204 16.80 -4.61 -2.72
N GLU A 205 17.31 -4.48 -3.95
CA GLU A 205 18.61 -3.85 -4.21
C GLU A 205 18.62 -2.34 -3.85
N HIS A 206 17.49 -1.66 -4.03
CA HIS A 206 17.34 -0.24 -3.77
C HIS A 206 17.18 0.07 -2.27
N LEU A 207 16.75 -0.91 -1.47
CA LEU A 207 16.65 -0.78 -0.01
C LEU A 207 18.01 -0.74 0.68
N GLN A 208 19.09 -1.23 0.05
CA GLN A 208 20.45 -1.32 0.61
C GLN A 208 20.51 -2.08 1.96
N ARG A 209 19.72 -3.16 2.07
CA ARG A 209 19.52 -3.96 3.30
C ARG A 209 19.58 -5.46 3.03
N GLU A 210 20.46 -5.90 2.15
CA GLU A 210 20.53 -7.28 1.64
C GLU A 210 20.52 -8.33 2.77
N ARG A 211 21.31 -8.12 3.82
CA ARG A 211 21.41 -9.05 4.95
C ARG A 211 20.09 -9.17 5.71
N GLU A 212 19.44 -8.05 5.99
CA GLU A 212 18.14 -8.03 6.68
C GLU A 212 17.03 -8.63 5.82
N ILE A 213 17.03 -8.36 4.51
CA ILE A 213 16.09 -8.95 3.54
C ILE A 213 16.24 -10.47 3.51
N HIS A 214 17.47 -10.97 3.34
CA HIS A 214 17.75 -12.41 3.33
C HIS A 214 17.31 -13.08 4.63
N ALA A 215 17.67 -12.50 5.78
CA ALA A 215 17.28 -13.04 7.08
C ALA A 215 15.75 -13.06 7.28
N ARG A 216 15.06 -12.02 6.81
CA ARG A 216 13.60 -11.91 6.92
C ARG A 216 12.89 -12.94 6.04
N ILE A 217 13.34 -13.13 4.81
CA ILE A 217 12.80 -14.12 3.87
C ILE A 217 13.09 -15.55 4.37
N ASP A 218 14.31 -15.83 4.84
CA ASP A 218 14.67 -17.14 5.36
C ASP A 218 13.83 -17.51 6.60
N GLY A 219 13.62 -16.54 7.51
CA GLY A 219 12.71 -16.71 8.64
C GLY A 219 11.26 -16.93 8.23
N PHE A 220 10.79 -16.22 7.20
CA PHE A 220 9.46 -16.44 6.63
C PHE A 220 9.29 -17.85 6.05
N ILE A 221 10.26 -18.32 5.25
CA ILE A 221 10.24 -19.68 4.68
C ILE A 221 10.18 -20.75 5.79
N GLN A 222 10.96 -20.58 6.86
CA GLN A 222 10.92 -21.48 8.02
C GLN A 222 9.55 -21.47 8.71
N SER A 223 8.89 -20.31 8.79
CA SER A 223 7.57 -20.16 9.41
C SER A 223 6.47 -20.93 8.66
N LEU A 224 6.62 -21.15 7.35
CA LEU A 224 5.67 -21.93 6.53
C LEU A 224 5.64 -23.42 6.91
N ARG A 225 6.68 -23.95 7.58
CA ARG A 225 6.79 -25.35 8.03
C ARG A 225 6.47 -26.38 6.93
N GLY A 226 6.77 -26.05 5.66
CA GLY A 226 6.51 -26.91 4.50
C GLY A 226 5.04 -27.01 4.06
N GLN A 227 4.14 -26.16 4.58
CA GLN A 227 2.70 -26.21 4.26
C GLN A 227 2.33 -25.54 2.92
N ASP A 228 3.18 -24.65 2.40
CA ASP A 228 2.97 -23.96 1.12
C ASP A 228 4.29 -23.91 0.34
N GLN A 229 4.54 -24.96 -0.45
CA GLN A 229 5.79 -25.09 -1.19
C GLN A 229 5.91 -24.04 -2.30
N GLU A 230 4.81 -23.72 -3.00
CA GLU A 230 4.79 -22.70 -4.06
C GLU A 230 5.20 -21.33 -3.50
N LEU A 231 4.66 -20.94 -2.33
CA LEU A 231 5.05 -19.70 -1.67
C LEU A 231 6.49 -19.70 -1.17
N ALA A 232 6.98 -20.85 -0.68
CA ALA A 232 8.38 -21.00 -0.28
C ALA A 232 9.34 -20.88 -1.48
N ASP A 233 8.98 -21.45 -2.63
CA ASP A 233 9.76 -21.35 -3.87
C ASP A 233 9.78 -19.91 -4.39
N TYR A 234 8.62 -19.25 -4.38
CA TYR A 234 8.53 -17.84 -4.74
C TYR A 234 9.34 -16.94 -3.81
N ALA A 235 9.33 -17.20 -2.50
CA ALA A 235 10.14 -16.47 -1.54
C ALA A 235 11.65 -16.61 -1.82
N ARG A 236 12.11 -17.80 -2.20
CA ARG A 236 13.51 -18.01 -2.61
C ARG A 236 13.85 -17.26 -3.90
N ALA A 237 12.92 -17.18 -4.84
CA ALA A 237 13.10 -16.44 -6.08
C ALA A 237 13.15 -14.92 -5.82
N ALA A 238 12.23 -14.39 -5.03
CA ALA A 238 12.22 -13.00 -4.55
C ALA A 238 13.53 -12.61 -3.85
N ARG A 239 14.08 -13.50 -3.02
CA ARG A 239 15.38 -13.26 -2.37
C ARG A 239 16.52 -13.00 -3.38
N GLN A 240 16.43 -13.56 -4.57
CA GLN A 240 17.42 -13.40 -5.64
C GLN A 240 17.06 -12.28 -6.63
N GLY A 241 16.02 -11.49 -6.34
CA GLY A 241 15.48 -10.50 -7.26
C GLY A 241 14.79 -11.11 -8.49
N MET A 242 14.44 -12.40 -8.44
CA MET A 242 13.83 -13.12 -9.56
C MET A 242 12.33 -13.27 -9.32
N VAL A 243 11.59 -12.19 -9.59
CA VAL A 243 10.13 -12.16 -9.58
C VAL A 243 9.62 -11.77 -10.96
N GLN A 244 8.38 -12.15 -11.27
CA GLN A 244 7.69 -11.91 -12.54
C GLN A 244 6.30 -11.40 -12.27
#